data_AF-W4QDI4-F1
#
_entry.id   AF-W4QDI4-F1
#
_cell.length_a   1.000
_cell.length_b   1.000
_cell.length_c   1.000
_cell.angle_alpha   90.00
_cell.angle_beta   90.00
_cell.angle_gamma   90.00
#
_symmetry.space_group_name_H-M   'P 1'
#
loop_
_entity.id
_entity.type
_entity.pdbx_description
1 polymer ?
#
loop_
_entity_poly.entity_id
_entity_poly.type
_entity_poly.pdbx_seq_one_letter_code
_entity_poly.pdbx_strand_id
1 'polypeptide(L)' 'MSTPVIVGVEGALGLFEEGEEITVDSSRGDIYRGHTSVL' A
#
# COMPACT_ATOMS: atom_id res chain seq x y z
N MET A 1 4.86 15.29 9.91
CA MET A 1 4.22 14.81 8.67
C MET A 1 5.06 13.66 8.14
N SER A 2 4.93 12.47 8.73
CA SER A 2 5.79 11.31 8.40
C SER A 2 4.92 10.08 8.15
N THR A 3 3.91 10.23 7.30
CA THR A 3 3.05 9.13 6.85
C THR A 3 3.34 8.89 5.38
N PRO A 4 3.67 7.64 4.96
CA PRO A 4 3.85 7.31 3.55
C PRO A 4 2.54 7.49 2.78
N VAL A 5 2.64 8.00 1.55
CA VAL A 5 1.48 8.23 0.67
C VAL A 5 1.85 7.77 -0.74
N ILE A 6 0.97 6.96 -1.35
CA ILE A 6 1.00 6.63 -2.78
C ILE A 6 -0.22 7.28 -3.43
N VAL A 7 -0.02 7.92 -4.59
CA VAL A 7 -1.07 8.59 -5.36
C VAL A 7 -1.20 7.98 -6.75
N GLY A 8 -2.36 8.12 -7.39
CA GLY A 8 -2.58 7.65 -8.76
C GLY A 8 -2.75 6.14 -8.91
N VAL A 9 -3.10 5.42 -7.84
CA VAL A 9 -3.43 3.99 -7.90
C VAL A 9 -4.78 3.83 -8.61
N GLU A 10 -4.75 3.26 -9.81
CA GLU A 10 -5.95 3.01 -10.61
C GLU A 10 -6.88 2.03 -9.90
N GLY A 11 -8.17 2.38 -9.79
CA GLY A 11 -9.16 1.49 -9.18
C GLY A 11 -8.98 1.24 -7.66
N ALA A 12 -8.19 2.05 -6.95
CA ALA A 12 -7.79 1.83 -5.56
C ALA A 12 -8.94 1.40 -4.61
N LEU A 13 -10.12 2.01 -4.75
CA LEU A 13 -11.27 1.73 -3.89
C LEU A 13 -11.86 0.31 -4.05
N GLY A 14 -11.52 -0.39 -5.14
CA GLY A 14 -11.94 -1.77 -5.39
C GLY A 14 -10.82 -2.81 -5.27
N LEU A 15 -9.58 -2.38 -4.98
CA LEU A 15 -8.43 -3.27 -4.86
C LEU A 15 -8.23 -3.82 -3.44
N PHE A 16 -8.77 -3.13 -2.43
CA PHE A 16 -8.57 -3.43 -1.02
C PHE A 16 -9.90 -3.64 -0.30
N GLU A 17 -9.90 -4.56 0.66
CA GLU A 17 -11.03 -4.81 1.55
C GLU A 17 -10.80 -4.16 2.92
N GLU A 18 -11.89 -3.79 3.60
CA GLU A 18 -11.81 -3.29 4.98
C GLU A 18 -11.18 -4.35 5.89
N GLY A 19 -10.15 -3.95 6.66
CA GLY A 19 -9.40 -4.84 7.52
C GLY A 19 -8.33 -5.69 6.81
N GLU A 20 -8.14 -5.54 5.50
CA GLU A 20 -7.04 -6.19 4.78
C GLU A 20 -5.68 -5.64 5.24
N GLU A 21 -4.77 -6.54 5.60
CA GLU A 21 -3.40 -6.17 5.92
C GLU A 21 -2.61 -5.99 4.63
N ILE A 22 -1.92 -4.85 4.51
CA ILE A 22 -1.07 -4.52 3.35
C ILE A 22 0.25 -3.90 3.81
N THR A 23 1.27 -3.98 2.96
CA THR A 23 2.54 -3.27 3.14
C THR A 23 2.72 -2.25 2.03
N VAL A 24 3.14 -1.03 2.39
CA VAL A 24 3.36 0.09 1.47
C VAL A 24 4.86 0.40 1.39
N ASP A 25 5.44 0.28 0.19
CA ASP A 25 6.80 0.76 -0.11
C ASP A 25 6.71 2.16 -0.75
N SER A 26 6.83 3.21 0.07
CA SER A 26 6.79 4.59 -0.43
C SER A 26 8.04 5.01 -1.22
N SER A 27 9.13 4.24 -1.18
CA SER A 27 10.34 4.55 -1.93
C SER A 27 10.23 4.14 -3.40
N ARG A 28 9.50 3.05 -3.67
CA ARG A 28 9.26 2.52 -5.02
C ARG A 28 7.87 2.84 -5.56
N GLY A 29 6.90 3.10 -4.68
CA GLY A 29 5.49 3.29 -5.06
C GLY A 29 4.72 1.97 -5.19
N ASP A 30 5.18 0.90 -4.54
CA ASP A 30 4.57 -0.43 -4.61
C ASP A 30 3.69 -0.72 -3.38
N ILE A 31 2.68 -1.56 -3.58
CA ILE A 31 1.76 -2.04 -2.53
C ILE A 31 1.70 -3.57 -2.60
N TYR A 32 1.89 -4.22 -1.45
CA TYR A 32 1.89 -5.68 -1.31
C TYR A 32 0.79 -6.13 -0.34
N ARG A 33 0.19 -7.29 -0.57
CA ARG A 33 -0.76 -7.91 0.38
C ARG A 33 -0.02 -8.58 1.53
N GLY A 34 -0.58 -8.46 2.74
CA GLY A 34 -0.01 -8.98 3.98
C GLY A 34 1.26 -8.25 4.42
N HIS A 35 1.90 -8.79 5.45
CA HIS A 35 3.17 -8.29 5.98
C HIS A 35 4.37 -8.79 5.15
N THR A 36 5.12 -7.85 4.56
CA THR A 36 6.43 -8.12 3.96
C THR A 36 7.54 -7.69 4.91
N SER A 37 8.49 -8.58 5.17
CA SER A 37 9.57 -8.38 6.15
C SER A 37 10.76 -7.56 5.64
N VAL A 38 10.86 -7.31 4.34
CA VAL A 38 11.96 -6.55 3.70
C VAL A 38 11.43 -5.79 2.48
N LEU A 39 11.65 -4.47 2.43
CA LEU A 39 11.37 -3.58 1.30
C LEU A 39 12.54 -2.61 1.07
#